data_AF-A0A354XLW4-F1
#
_entry.id   AF-A0A354XLW4-F1
#
_cell.length_a   1.000
_cell.length_b   1.000
_cell.length_c   1.000
_cell.angle_alpha   90.00
_cell.angle_beta   90.00
_cell.angle_gamma   90.00
#
_symmetry.space_group_name_H-M   'P 1'
#
loop_
_entity.id
_entity.type
_entity.pdbx_description
1 polymer ?
#
loop_
_entity_poly.entity_id
_entity_poly.type
_entity_poly.pdbx_seq_one_letter_code
_entity_poly.pdbx_strand_id
1 'polypeptide(L)'
;MAIATLRRFSLLTLLMGTLLSATQAAAEQMVRVGEYEIHYNAIETRFLTSEVAQANSIQRSIGHGLVNVSVRERQPDGTTRPVNASVEGYVSDLTDTREPLSFRTVHDGDATYHLATFTLRQDEPMRFNLDVRYDRNENPEPVSFIQRFYIER
;
A
#
# COMPACT_ATOMS: atom_id res chain seq x y z
N MET A 1 -48.78 18.56 43.79
CA MET A 1 -48.48 17.17 44.18
C MET A 1 -47.92 16.46 42.94
N ALA A 2 -46.62 16.69 42.67
CA ALA A 2 -45.55 15.67 42.50
C ALA A 2 -45.72 14.79 41.24
N ILE A 3 -45.40 15.34 40.07
CA ILE A 3 -44.13 15.20 39.31
C ILE A 3 -43.94 13.79 38.72
N ALA A 4 -44.12 13.73 37.41
CA ALA A 4 -43.99 12.60 36.52
C ALA A 4 -42.68 11.82 36.74
N THR A 5 -42.81 10.59 37.24
CA THR A 5 -41.76 9.58 37.11
C THR A 5 -41.63 9.15 35.66
N LEU A 6 -40.37 9.09 35.22
CA LEU A 6 -39.87 8.36 34.06
C LEU A 6 -39.63 9.13 32.76
N ARG A 7 -39.19 10.38 32.88
CA ARG A 7 -38.26 10.99 31.93
C ARG A 7 -36.85 10.37 32.08
N ARG A 8 -36.69 9.07 31.80
CA ARG A 8 -35.39 8.36 31.83
C ARG A 8 -35.13 7.48 30.61
N PHE A 9 -36.02 7.47 29.62
CA PHE A 9 -35.84 6.65 28.41
C PHE A 9 -35.40 7.43 27.16
N SER A 10 -35.20 8.76 27.26
CA SER A 10 -34.81 9.59 26.10
C SER A 10 -33.33 9.97 26.06
N LEU A 11 -32.49 9.48 26.98
CA LEU A 11 -31.05 9.73 26.95
C LEU A 11 -30.24 8.54 26.41
N LEU A 12 -30.83 7.34 26.32
CA LEU A 12 -30.14 6.16 25.77
C LEU A 12 -30.18 6.09 24.24
N THR A 13 -31.10 6.80 23.58
CA THR A 13 -31.21 6.79 22.12
C THR A 13 -30.25 7.77 21.43
N LEU A 14 -29.62 8.69 22.16
CA LEU A 14 -28.69 9.67 21.59
C LEU A 14 -27.23 9.19 21.59
N LEU A 15 -26.91 8.10 22.29
CA LEU A 15 -25.54 7.55 22.39
C LEU A 15 -25.27 6.39 21.42
N MET A 16 -26.24 6.04 20.57
CA MET A 16 -26.11 4.96 19.57
C MET A 16 -25.90 5.49 18.14
N GLY A 17 -25.40 6.73 18.01
CA GLY A 17 -25.28 7.43 16.71
C GLY A 17 -23.87 7.76 16.26
N THR A 18 -22.83 7.52 17.07
CA THR A 18 -21.48 8.03 16.79
C THR A 18 -20.38 6.97 16.84
N LEU A 19 -20.68 5.74 16.43
CA LEU A 19 -19.64 4.76 16.05
C LEU A 19 -19.45 4.79 14.52
N LEU A 20 -19.25 5.99 13.98
CA LEU A 20 -18.28 6.15 12.91
C LEU A 20 -16.91 6.01 13.58
N SER A 21 -16.22 4.92 13.34
CA SER A 21 -14.78 4.87 13.53
C SER A 21 -14.19 4.25 12.30
N ALA A 22 -13.66 5.14 11.47
CA ALA A 22 -12.98 4.91 10.21
C ALA A 22 -12.18 3.62 10.24
N THR A 23 -12.53 2.69 9.35
CA THR A 23 -11.54 1.74 8.85
C THR A 23 -10.44 2.58 8.21
N GLN A 24 -9.32 2.73 8.90
CA GLN A 24 -8.10 3.26 8.31
C GLN A 24 -7.73 2.28 7.19
N ALA A 25 -8.18 2.58 5.97
CA ALA A 25 -7.67 1.94 4.79
C ALA A 25 -6.15 2.14 4.82
N ALA A 26 -5.38 1.06 4.60
CA ALA A 26 -3.97 1.18 4.30
C ALA A 26 -3.85 2.20 3.16
N ALA A 27 -3.33 3.38 3.46
CA ALA A 27 -3.32 4.50 2.53
C ALA A 27 -2.44 4.11 1.35
N GLU A 28 -3.06 3.66 0.26
CA GLU A 28 -2.40 3.52 -1.02
C GLU A 28 -1.81 4.89 -1.37
N GLN A 29 -0.48 4.92 -1.51
CA GLN A 29 0.25 6.15 -1.75
C GLN A 29 0.45 6.32 -3.24
N MET A 30 0.38 7.57 -3.73
CA MET A 30 0.53 7.86 -5.15
C MET A 30 1.43 9.09 -5.36
N VAL A 31 2.26 9.03 -6.40
CA VAL A 31 2.94 10.19 -6.99
C VAL A 31 2.31 10.46 -8.36
N ARG A 32 2.10 11.73 -8.70
CA ARG A 32 1.57 12.14 -10.02
C ARG A 32 2.65 12.86 -10.81
N VAL A 33 2.85 12.44 -12.07
CA VAL A 33 3.78 13.06 -13.02
C VAL A 33 3.05 13.27 -14.34
N GLY A 34 2.62 14.51 -14.62
CA GLY A 34 1.75 14.80 -15.76
C GLY A 34 0.45 13.99 -15.70
N GLU A 35 0.20 13.20 -16.75
CA GLU A 35 -0.97 12.30 -16.83
C GLU A 35 -0.73 10.93 -16.18
N TYR A 36 0.47 10.66 -15.67
CA TYR A 36 0.80 9.40 -15.01
C TYR A 36 0.56 9.45 -13.50
N GLU A 37 0.07 8.35 -12.96
CA GLU A 37 -0.06 8.08 -11.54
C GLU A 37 0.74 6.83 -11.19
N ILE A 38 1.73 6.99 -10.30
CA ILE A 38 2.55 5.90 -9.78
C ILE A 38 2.01 5.57 -8.39
N HIS A 39 1.30 4.44 -8.30
CA HIS A 39 0.74 3.93 -7.06
C HIS A 39 1.71 2.94 -6.43
N TYR A 40 1.94 3.06 -5.14
CA TYR A 40 2.85 2.19 -4.39
C TYR A 40 2.32 1.90 -3.00
N ASN A 41 2.63 0.70 -2.54
CA ASN A 41 2.42 0.30 -1.16
C ASN A 41 3.40 -0.80 -0.76
N ALA A 42 3.51 -1.03 0.54
CA ALA A 42 4.25 -2.15 1.08
C ALA A 42 3.46 -2.81 2.22
N ILE A 43 3.35 -4.12 2.17
CA ILE A 43 2.57 -4.94 3.12
C ILE A 43 3.37 -6.16 3.57
N GLU A 44 2.97 -6.76 4.68
CA GLU A 44 3.55 -8.04 5.13
C GLU A 44 2.94 -9.20 4.35
N THR A 45 3.75 -10.18 3.92
CA THR A 45 3.24 -11.25 3.06
C THR A 45 2.26 -12.18 3.77
N ARG A 46 2.26 -12.22 5.11
CA ARG A 46 1.24 -12.95 5.90
C ARG A 46 -0.20 -12.48 5.61
N PHE A 47 -0.37 -11.21 5.25
CA PHE A 47 -1.68 -10.61 4.97
C PHE A 47 -2.20 -10.90 3.55
N LEU A 48 -1.37 -11.47 2.67
CA LEU A 48 -1.85 -11.95 1.38
C LEU A 48 -2.85 -13.08 1.57
N THR A 49 -3.88 -13.13 0.72
CA THR A 49 -4.73 -14.31 0.63
C THR A 49 -3.92 -15.50 0.08
N SER A 50 -4.31 -16.73 0.41
CA SER A 50 -3.64 -17.92 -0.09
C SER A 50 -3.66 -18.01 -1.62
N GLU A 51 -4.72 -17.50 -2.26
CA GLU A 51 -4.85 -17.46 -3.71
C GLU A 51 -3.87 -16.47 -4.35
N VAL A 52 -3.83 -15.23 -3.87
CA VAL A 52 -2.90 -14.20 -4.39
C VAL A 52 -1.45 -14.64 -4.21
N ALA A 53 -1.13 -15.19 -3.03
CA ALA A 53 0.21 -15.71 -2.73
C ALA A 53 0.62 -16.83 -3.70
N GLN A 54 -0.27 -17.81 -3.94
CA GLN A 54 -0.01 -18.92 -4.86
C GLN A 54 0.11 -18.47 -6.31
N ALA A 55 -0.83 -17.65 -6.80
CA ALA A 55 -0.83 -17.11 -8.16
C ALA A 55 0.46 -16.35 -8.47
N ASN A 56 1.08 -15.77 -7.44
CA ASN A 56 2.28 -14.97 -7.53
C ASN A 56 3.55 -15.68 -7.06
N SER A 57 3.49 -16.95 -6.65
CA SER A 57 4.63 -17.66 -6.06
C SER A 57 5.29 -16.91 -4.89
N ILE A 58 4.49 -16.20 -4.08
CA ILE A 58 4.94 -15.47 -2.90
C ILE A 58 4.72 -16.33 -1.66
N GLN A 59 5.77 -16.56 -0.88
CA GLN A 59 5.64 -17.23 0.41
C GLN A 59 5.03 -16.28 1.45
N ARG A 60 3.90 -16.70 2.04
CA ARG A 60 3.30 -16.02 3.19
C ARG A 60 4.16 -16.27 4.43
N SER A 61 4.65 -15.20 5.06
CA SER A 61 5.56 -15.26 6.20
C SER A 61 5.40 -14.04 7.10
N ILE A 62 5.73 -14.20 8.38
CA ILE A 62 5.85 -13.09 9.34
C ILE A 62 7.14 -12.27 9.15
N GLY A 63 8.13 -12.82 8.43
CA GLY A 63 9.46 -12.24 8.25
C GLY A 63 9.69 -11.57 6.89
N HIS A 64 8.68 -11.57 6.01
CA HIS A 64 8.81 -11.00 4.68
C HIS A 64 7.71 -9.97 4.38
N GLY A 65 8.12 -8.93 3.68
CA GLY A 65 7.22 -7.94 3.10
C GLY A 65 7.17 -8.06 1.58
N LEU A 66 6.15 -7.42 1.01
CA LEU A 66 5.94 -7.24 -0.41
C LEU A 66 5.79 -5.74 -0.66
N VAL A 67 6.63 -5.19 -1.53
CA VAL A 67 6.40 -3.87 -2.12
C VAL A 67 5.76 -4.08 -3.49
N ASN A 68 4.74 -3.29 -3.77
CA ASN A 68 4.04 -3.26 -5.04
C ASN A 68 4.08 -1.84 -5.60
N VAL A 69 4.36 -1.74 -6.90
CA VAL A 69 4.30 -0.51 -7.69
C VAL A 69 3.44 -0.77 -8.92
N SER A 70 2.51 0.13 -9.21
CA SER A 70 1.78 0.14 -10.47
C SER A 70 1.76 1.54 -11.06
N VAL A 71 1.76 1.61 -12.39
CA VAL A 71 1.70 2.88 -13.10
C VAL A 71 0.46 2.91 -13.98
N ARG A 72 -0.28 4.03 -13.91
CA ARG A 72 -1.50 4.25 -14.67
C ARG A 72 -1.41 5.58 -15.41
N GLU A 73 -1.91 5.63 -16.62
CA GLU A 73 -2.05 6.86 -17.41
C GLU A 73 -3.51 7.29 -17.40
N ARG A 74 -3.77 8.51 -16.95
CA ARG A 74 -5.09 9.16 -17.01
C ARG A 74 -5.42 9.48 -18.47
N GLN A 75 -6.61 9.07 -18.88
CA GLN A 75 -7.11 9.31 -20.23
C GLN A 75 -8.02 10.55 -20.24
N PRO A 76 -8.20 11.22 -21.40
CA PRO A 76 -9.06 12.40 -21.51
C PRO A 76 -10.54 12.17 -21.12
N ASP A 77 -11.01 10.92 -21.21
CA ASP A 77 -12.37 10.51 -20.82
C ASP A 77 -12.52 10.25 -19.30
N GLY A 78 -11.45 10.46 -18.53
CA GLY A 78 -11.43 10.24 -17.08
C GLY A 78 -11.12 8.80 -16.66
N THR A 79 -10.95 7.88 -17.60
CA THR A 79 -10.51 6.51 -17.31
C THR A 79 -9.00 6.47 -17.06
N THR A 80 -8.49 5.30 -16.66
CA THR A 80 -7.05 5.07 -16.51
C THR A 80 -6.64 3.80 -17.22
N ARG A 81 -5.45 3.80 -17.81
CA ARG A 81 -4.86 2.66 -18.50
C ARG A 81 -3.58 2.20 -17.80
N PRO A 82 -3.34 0.89 -17.60
CA PRO A 82 -2.06 0.40 -17.11
C PRO A 82 -0.92 0.83 -18.04
N VAL A 83 0.22 1.19 -17.44
CA VAL A 83 1.45 1.52 -18.14
C VAL A 83 2.51 0.49 -17.79
N ASN A 84 3.20 -0.03 -18.80
CA ASN A 84 4.33 -0.91 -18.57
C ASN A 84 5.53 -0.07 -18.12
N ALA A 85 5.98 -0.27 -16.88
CA ALA A 85 7.12 0.42 -16.31
C ALA A 85 8.27 -0.55 -16.02
N SER A 86 9.46 -0.01 -15.82
CA SER A 86 10.55 -0.74 -15.14
C SER A 86 10.82 -0.07 -13.81
N VAL A 87 10.89 -0.86 -12.74
CA VAL A 87 11.16 -0.38 -11.39
C VAL A 87 12.47 -0.96 -10.91
N GLU A 88 13.36 -0.09 -10.46
CA GLU A 88 14.61 -0.44 -9.80
C GLU A 88 14.63 0.23 -8.43
N GLY A 89 15.42 -0.29 -7.48
CA GLY A 89 15.52 0.34 -6.17
C GLY A 89 16.02 -0.57 -5.08
N TYR A 90 15.93 -0.05 -3.85
CA TYR A 90 16.33 -0.75 -2.64
C TYR A 90 15.44 -0.34 -1.47
N VAL A 91 15.43 -1.20 -0.45
CA VAL A 91 14.92 -0.87 0.87
C VAL A 91 16.09 -0.72 1.84
N SER A 92 15.95 0.16 2.81
CA SER A 92 16.98 0.46 3.81
C SER A 92 16.36 0.69 5.18
N ASP A 93 17.14 0.47 6.23
CA ASP A 93 16.82 0.96 7.57
C ASP A 93 17.32 2.41 7.73
N LEU A 94 17.20 2.97 8.93
CA LEU A 94 17.71 4.30 9.25
C LEU A 94 19.25 4.37 9.39
N THR A 95 19.93 3.21 9.37
CA THR A 95 21.41 3.11 9.37
C THR A 95 21.99 3.00 7.96
N ASP A 96 21.13 3.19 6.94
CA ASP A 96 21.45 3.13 5.51
C ASP A 96 21.97 1.75 5.03
N THR A 97 21.67 0.66 5.76
CA THR A 97 21.96 -0.69 5.27
C THR A 97 20.97 -1.08 4.18
N ARG A 98 21.44 -1.11 2.92
CA ARG A 98 20.61 -1.31 1.73
C ARG A 98 20.43 -2.78 1.37
N GLU A 99 19.19 -3.15 1.07
CA GLU A 99 18.78 -4.42 0.46
C GLU A 99 18.20 -4.12 -0.93
N PRO A 100 18.88 -4.51 -2.02
CA PRO A 100 18.36 -4.35 -3.38
C PRO A 100 17.03 -5.09 -3.58
N LEU A 101 16.10 -4.48 -4.29
CA LEU A 101 14.78 -5.06 -4.57
C LEU A 101 14.76 -5.70 -5.95
N SER A 102 14.44 -6.99 -6.01
CA SER A 102 14.31 -7.73 -7.27
C SER A 102 12.85 -7.68 -7.76
N PHE A 103 12.52 -6.65 -8.53
CA PHE A 103 11.19 -6.48 -9.09
C PHE A 103 10.89 -7.47 -10.21
N ARG A 104 9.68 -8.03 -10.18
CA ARG A 104 9.10 -8.80 -11.29
C ARG A 104 7.76 -8.20 -11.70
N THR A 105 7.48 -8.22 -12.99
CA THR A 105 6.20 -7.77 -13.55
C THR A 105 5.17 -8.89 -13.47
N VAL A 106 3.96 -8.55 -13.03
CA VAL A 106 2.80 -9.44 -12.92
C VAL A 106 1.63 -8.78 -13.63
N HIS A 107 0.90 -9.58 -14.40
CA HIS A 107 -0.37 -9.16 -15.01
C HIS A 107 -1.52 -9.86 -14.30
N ASP A 108 -2.50 -9.08 -13.87
CA ASP A 108 -3.71 -9.56 -13.19
C ASP A 108 -4.93 -8.87 -13.79
N GLY A 109 -5.64 -9.59 -14.65
CA GLY A 109 -6.66 -9.00 -15.53
C GLY A 109 -6.07 -7.85 -16.37
N ASP A 110 -6.66 -6.67 -16.23
CA ASP A 110 -6.21 -5.44 -16.91
C ASP A 110 -5.19 -4.62 -16.10
N ALA A 111 -4.73 -5.13 -14.95
CA ALA A 111 -3.73 -4.46 -14.12
C ALA A 111 -2.32 -5.02 -14.37
N THR A 112 -1.32 -4.15 -14.27
CA THR A 112 0.10 -4.54 -14.28
C THR A 112 0.77 -4.06 -13.00
N TYR A 113 1.39 -5.00 -12.29
CA TYR A 113 2.06 -4.76 -11.01
C TYR A 113 3.54 -5.09 -11.11
N HIS A 114 4.37 -4.33 -10.41
CA HIS A 114 5.78 -4.58 -10.22
C HIS A 114 5.99 -4.94 -8.75
N LEU A 115 6.29 -6.21 -8.51
CA LEU A 115 6.34 -6.79 -7.17
C LEU A 115 7.77 -7.15 -6.79
N ALA A 116 8.19 -6.79 -5.58
CA ALA A 116 9.43 -7.28 -4.98
C ALA A 116 9.19 -7.69 -3.53
N THR A 117 9.75 -8.82 -3.12
CA THR A 117 9.76 -9.24 -1.72
C THR A 117 11.03 -8.73 -1.02
N PHE A 118 10.93 -8.47 0.28
CA PHE A 118 12.06 -8.03 1.09
C PHE A 118 11.98 -8.64 2.50
N THR A 119 13.08 -8.55 3.24
CA THR A 119 13.15 -9.02 4.63
C THR A 119 12.62 -7.95 5.57
N LEU A 120 11.64 -8.30 6.40
CA LEU A 120 11.13 -7.38 7.42
C LEU A 120 12.17 -7.17 8.52
N ARG A 121 12.36 -5.91 8.91
CA ARG A 121 13.17 -5.53 10.07
C ARG A 121 12.23 -5.14 11.20
N GLN A 122 12.34 -5.81 12.34
CA GLN A 122 11.42 -5.63 13.46
C GLN A 122 11.60 -4.24 14.07
N ASP A 123 10.49 -3.56 14.39
CA ASP A 123 10.42 -2.31 15.16
C ASP A 123 11.11 -1.08 14.53
N GLU A 124 11.65 -1.22 13.32
CA GLU A 124 12.33 -0.16 12.58
C GLU A 124 11.54 0.29 11.35
N PRO A 125 11.47 1.62 11.10
CA PRO A 125 10.90 2.12 9.86
C PRO A 125 11.81 1.77 8.69
N MET A 126 11.23 1.23 7.62
CA MET A 126 11.95 0.87 6.41
C MET A 126 11.74 1.96 5.36
N ARG A 127 12.84 2.48 4.81
CA ARG A 127 12.82 3.46 3.72
C ARG A 127 13.03 2.77 2.38
N PHE A 128 12.05 2.93 1.50
CA PHE A 128 12.10 2.50 0.11
C PHE A 128 12.60 3.66 -0.74
N ASN A 129 13.54 3.39 -1.64
CA ASN A 129 13.97 4.33 -2.66
C ASN A 129 13.91 3.60 -4.00
N LEU A 130 12.98 4.04 -4.84
CA LEU A 130 12.63 3.41 -6.09
C LEU A 130 12.82 4.41 -7.23
N ASP A 131 13.30 3.93 -8.36
CA ASP A 131 13.35 4.65 -9.62
C ASP A 131 12.35 4.00 -10.57
N VAL A 132 11.28 4.73 -10.89
CA VAL A 132 10.15 4.24 -11.68
C VAL A 132 10.22 4.84 -13.07
N ARG A 133 10.65 4.05 -14.05
CA ARG A 133 10.67 4.45 -15.46
C ARG A 133 9.36 4.05 -16.14
N TYR A 134 8.46 5.02 -16.28
CA TYR A 134 7.13 4.86 -16.88
C TYR A 134 7.09 5.18 -18.39
N ASP A 135 8.04 5.97 -18.88
CA ASP A 135 8.30 6.21 -20.30
C ASP A 135 9.78 5.93 -20.57
N ARG A 136 10.10 5.28 -21.69
CA ARG A 136 11.50 4.98 -22.07
C ARG A 136 12.27 6.21 -22.54
N ASN A 137 11.57 7.27 -22.91
CA ASN A 137 12.15 8.53 -23.39
C ASN A 137 12.33 9.56 -22.27
N GLU A 138 11.80 9.29 -21.09
CA GLU A 138 11.91 10.15 -19.92
C GLU A 138 12.90 9.58 -18.90
N ASN A 139 13.39 10.44 -18.02
CA ASN A 139 14.15 9.99 -16.85
C ASN A 139 13.22 9.21 -15.90
N PRO A 140 13.74 8.21 -15.15
CA PRO A 140 12.96 7.56 -14.10
C PRO A 140 12.48 8.57 -13.05
N GLU A 141 11.24 8.41 -12.58
CA GLU A 141 10.71 9.20 -11.47
C GLU A 141 11.18 8.59 -10.14
N PRO A 142 11.84 9.36 -9.27
CA PRO A 142 12.22 8.89 -7.94
C PRO A 142 11.00 8.84 -7.02
N VAL A 143 10.75 7.67 -6.44
CA VAL A 143 9.71 7.44 -5.42
C VAL A 143 10.40 7.01 -4.12
N SER A 144 10.28 7.85 -3.08
CA SER A 144 10.82 7.56 -1.76
C SER A 144 9.74 7.62 -0.70
N PHE A 145 9.61 6.55 0.09
CA PHE A 145 8.64 6.49 1.18
C PHE A 145 9.16 5.65 2.34
N ILE A 146 8.58 5.88 3.52
CA ILE A 146 8.91 5.17 4.74
C ILE A 146 7.67 4.42 5.22
N GLN A 147 7.83 3.11 5.46
CA GLN A 147 6.78 2.26 6.00
C GLN A 147 7.27 1.60 7.29
N ARG A 148 6.43 1.61 8.33
CA ARG A 148 6.65 0.85 9.56
C ARG A 148 5.77 -0.39 9.55
N PHE A 149 6.37 -1.53 9.85
CA PHE A 149 5.68 -2.81 9.97
C PHE A 149 5.57 -3.21 11.44
N TYR A 150 4.47 -3.85 11.81
CA TYR A 150 4.20 -4.26 13.19
C TYR A 150 4.07 -5.78 13.21
N ILE A 151 5.17 -6.44 13.56
CA ILE A 151 5.18 -7.89 13.72
C ILE A 151 4.50 -8.22 15.06
N GLU A 152 3.25 -8.65 15.00
CA GLU A 152 2.55 -9.21 16.16
C GLU A 152 3.18 -10.57 16.48
N ARG A 153 3.58 -10.76 17.75
CA ARG A 153 4.17 -12.00 18.27
C ARG A 153 3.11 -12.96 18.75
#